data_AF-A0A4Y2EKS8-F1
#
_entry.id   AF-A0A4Y2EKS8-F1
#
_cell.length_a   1.000
_cell.length_b   1.000
_cell.length_c   1.000
_cell.angle_alpha   90.00
_cell.angle_beta   90.00
_cell.angle_gamma   90.00
#
_symmetry.space_group_name_H-M   'P 1'
#
loop_
_entity.id
_entity.type
_entity.pdbx_description
1 polymer ?
#
loop_
_entity_poly.entity_id
_entity_poly.type
_entity_poly.pdbx_seq_one_letter_code
_entity_poly.pdbx_strand_id
1 'polypeptide(L)'
;MATINVQIEKLDANNYSNWAADIKYLLLDKDCWSIVTGTEEIPVLDPDKGITHRDLKEYRLRASTAISTIYLNISPEFRKIIEGTEDARVAWDSLKKFF
;
A
#
# COMPACT_ATOMS: atom_id res chain seq x y z
N MET A 1 -6.65 19.97 -7.08
CA MET A 1 -7.46 18.73 -7.05
C MET A 1 -8.07 18.65 -5.66
N ALA A 2 -9.37 18.41 -5.55
CA ALA A 2 -10.01 18.22 -4.25
C ALA A 2 -9.53 16.90 -3.67
N THR A 3 -8.86 16.93 -2.52
CA THR A 3 -8.51 15.73 -1.79
C THR A 3 -9.81 15.11 -1.29
N ILE A 4 -10.18 13.94 -1.83
CA ILE A 4 -11.34 13.23 -1.31
C ILE A 4 -10.95 12.74 0.09
N ASN A 5 -11.48 13.41 1.12
CA ASN A 5 -11.26 13.00 2.50
C ASN A 5 -12.27 11.89 2.84
N VAL A 6 -12.08 10.71 2.25
CA VAL A 6 -12.88 9.52 2.58
C VAL A 6 -12.40 8.99 3.92
N GLN A 7 -13.26 9.00 4.92
CA GLN A 7 -13.02 8.26 6.15
C GLN A 7 -13.34 6.79 5.88
N ILE A 8 -12.29 5.99 5.66
CA ILE A 8 -12.41 4.53 5.53
C ILE A 8 -12.58 3.95 6.94
N GLU A 9 -13.54 3.03 7.09
CA GLU A 9 -13.68 2.27 8.34
C GLU A 9 -12.41 1.45 8.55
N LYS A 10 -11.83 1.49 9.76
CA LYS A 10 -10.61 0.73 10.03
C LYS A 10 -10.90 -0.76 9.99
N LEU A 11 -9.89 -1.55 9.57
CA LEU A 11 -9.98 -3.00 9.56
C LEU A 11 -10.29 -3.55 10.94
N ASP A 12 -11.32 -4.39 11.04
CA ASP A 12 -11.70 -5.13 12.22
C ASP A 12 -11.94 -6.62 11.92
N ALA A 13 -12.42 -7.38 12.92
CA ALA A 13 -12.70 -8.81 12.82
C ALA A 13 -13.78 -9.19 11.80
N ASN A 14 -14.62 -8.25 11.36
CA ASN A 14 -15.86 -8.51 10.63
C ASN A 14 -15.93 -7.81 9.27
N ASN A 15 -15.03 -6.86 8.96
CA ASN A 15 -15.16 -5.99 7.79
C ASN A 15 -14.08 -6.17 6.71
N TYR A 16 -13.22 -7.20 6.78
CA TYR A 16 -12.09 -7.36 5.86
C TYR A 16 -12.44 -7.18 4.38
N SER A 17 -13.53 -7.81 3.90
CA SER A 17 -13.94 -7.70 2.49
C SER A 17 -14.26 -6.26 2.06
N ASN A 18 -14.95 -5.49 2.90
CA ASN A 18 -15.30 -4.10 2.62
C ASN A 18 -14.05 -3.21 2.75
N TRP A 19 -13.30 -3.38 3.83
CA TRP A 19 -12.03 -2.68 4.05
C TRP A 19 -11.06 -2.86 2.89
N ALA A 20 -10.89 -4.10 2.41
CA ALA A 20 -10.00 -4.43 1.31
C ALA A 20 -10.43 -3.75 0.00
N ALA A 21 -11.75 -3.66 -0.25
CA ALA A 21 -12.27 -2.94 -1.40
C ALA A 21 -11.96 -1.44 -1.32
N ASP A 22 -12.22 -0.81 -0.18
CA ASP A 22 -11.98 0.62 0.03
C ASP A 22 -10.49 0.97 -0.06
N ILE A 23 -9.62 0.17 0.58
CA ILE A 23 -8.17 0.37 0.52
C ILE A 23 -7.62 0.16 -0.87
N LYS A 24 -8.15 -0.80 -1.64
CA LYS A 24 -7.79 -0.95 -3.06
C LYS A 24 -8.06 0.33 -3.84
N TYR A 25 -9.26 0.91 -3.73
CA TYR A 25 -9.59 2.13 -4.47
C TYR A 25 -8.80 3.35 -3.98
N LEU A 26 -8.52 3.45 -2.68
CA LEU A 26 -7.64 4.50 -2.15
C LEU A 26 -6.20 4.37 -2.67
N LEU A 27 -5.69 3.14 -2.80
CA LEU A 27 -4.36 2.89 -3.37
C LEU A 27 -4.33 3.09 -4.89
N LEU A 28 -5.44 2.87 -5.60
CA LEU A 28 -5.56 3.22 -7.02
C LEU A 28 -5.52 4.73 -7.23
N ASP A 29 -6.22 5.52 -6.41
CA ASP A 29 -6.16 7.00 -6.43
C ASP A 29 -4.74 7.53 -6.17
N LYS A 30 -3.98 6.83 -5.32
CA LYS A 30 -2.59 7.15 -4.99
C LYS A 30 -1.55 6.53 -5.93
N ASP A 31 -1.97 5.83 -6.99
CA ASP A 31 -1.08 5.12 -7.92
C ASP A 31 -0.13 4.11 -7.23
N CYS A 32 -0.62 3.46 -6.18
CA CYS A 32 0.15 2.54 -5.31
C CYS A 32 -0.33 1.08 -5.40
N TRP A 33 -1.45 0.80 -6.07
CA TRP A 33 -2.06 -0.55 -6.07
C TRP A 33 -1.19 -1.61 -6.75
N SER A 34 -0.47 -1.23 -7.80
CA SER A 34 0.49 -2.08 -8.52
C SER A 34 1.64 -2.54 -7.63
N ILE A 35 2.10 -1.68 -6.70
CA ILE A 35 3.11 -2.03 -5.68
C ILE A 35 2.56 -3.10 -4.73
N VAL A 36 1.34 -2.90 -4.22
CA VAL A 36 0.70 -3.84 -3.27
C VAL A 36 0.43 -5.20 -3.91
N THR A 37 0.08 -5.22 -5.19
CA THR A 37 -0.12 -6.48 -5.93
C THR A 37 1.18 -7.09 -6.47
N GLY A 38 2.29 -6.37 -6.38
CA GLY A 38 3.58 -6.78 -6.93
C GLY A 38 3.60 -6.90 -8.45
N THR A 39 2.71 -6.22 -9.14
CA THR A 39 2.69 -6.16 -10.61
C THR A 39 3.58 -5.05 -11.17
N GLU A 40 3.98 -4.10 -10.32
CA GLU A 40 4.95 -3.07 -10.68
C GLU A 40 6.37 -3.62 -10.63
N GLU A 41 7.16 -3.34 -11.67
CA GLU A 41 8.59 -3.60 -11.66
C GLU A 41 9.31 -2.59 -10.77
N ILE A 42 10.18 -3.08 -9.89
CA ILE A 42 11.02 -2.20 -9.07
C ILE A 42 12.03 -1.52 -10.00
N PRO A 43 12.05 -0.18 -10.10
CA PRO A 43 13.01 0.50 -10.96
C PRO A 43 14.42 0.21 -10.45
N VAL A 44 15.31 -0.13 -11.38
CA VAL A 44 16.75 -0.29 -11.14
C VAL A 44 17.46 0.79 -11.94
N LEU A 45 18.42 1.49 -11.32
CA LEU A 45 19.15 2.56 -12.01
C LEU A 45 19.81 1.99 -13.27
N ASP A 46 19.37 2.48 -14.42
CA ASP A 46 19.79 1.99 -15.73
C ASP A 46 19.77 3.19 -16.71
N PRO A 47 20.94 3.82 -16.93
CA PRO A 47 21.04 4.97 -17.83
C PRO A 47 20.64 4.67 -19.27
N ASP A 48 20.86 3.43 -19.74
CA ASP A 48 20.56 3.03 -21.12
C ASP A 48 19.04 2.91 -21.35
N LYS A 49 18.29 2.60 -20.30
CA LYS A 49 16.82 2.60 -20.29
C LYS A 49 16.22 3.94 -19.88
N GLY A 50 17.05 4.95 -19.63
CA GLY A 50 16.61 6.26 -19.14
C GLY A 50 16.04 6.25 -17.72
N ILE A 51 16.29 5.21 -16.92
CA ILE A 51 15.85 5.15 -15.52
C ILE A 51 16.79 5.99 -14.67
N THR A 52 16.24 7.01 -14.03
CA THR A 52 16.97 8.01 -13.26
C THR A 52 16.79 7.84 -11.75
N HIS A 53 17.58 8.59 -10.97
CA HIS A 53 17.37 8.71 -9.52
C HIS A 53 15.99 9.30 -9.16
N ARG A 54 15.36 10.06 -10.07
CA ARG A 54 14.00 10.57 -9.85
C ARG A 54 13.00 9.43 -9.81
N ASP A 55 13.08 8.51 -10.76
CA ASP A 55 12.18 7.34 -10.85
C ASP A 55 12.29 6.45 -9.61
N LEU A 56 13.52 6.19 -9.16
CA LEU A 56 13.79 5.48 -7.91
C LEU A 56 13.17 6.18 -6.69
N LYS A 57 13.28 7.51 -6.62
CA LYS A 57 12.72 8.30 -5.52
C LYS A 57 11.20 8.30 -5.55
N GLU A 58 10.59 8.43 -6.72
CA GLU A 58 9.14 8.39 -6.92
C GLU A 58 8.57 7.02 -6.55
N TYR A 59 9.21 5.93 -6.98
CA TYR A 59 8.84 4.58 -6.57
C TYR A 59 8.91 4.41 -5.04
N ARG A 60 10.02 4.81 -4.41
CA ARG A 60 10.17 4.72 -2.95
C ARG A 60 9.10 5.53 -2.21
N LEU A 61 8.74 6.71 -2.72
CA LEU A 61 7.67 7.51 -2.14
C LEU A 61 6.33 6.77 -2.21
N ARG A 62 5.98 6.21 -3.38
CA ARG A 62 4.75 5.43 -3.56
C ARG A 62 4.75 4.17 -2.68
N ALA A 63 5.88 3.47 -2.55
CA ALA A 63 6.02 2.32 -1.66
C ALA A 63 5.76 2.70 -0.19
N SER A 64 6.38 3.78 0.29
CA SER A 64 6.14 4.32 1.64
C SER A 64 4.69 4.77 1.85
N THR A 65 4.08 5.37 0.83
CA THR A 65 2.66 5.75 0.84
C THR A 65 1.75 4.53 0.91
N ALA A 66 2.07 3.45 0.20
CA ALA A 66 1.30 2.22 0.20
C ALA A 66 1.27 1.57 1.59
N ILE A 67 2.44 1.32 2.21
CA ILE A 67 2.51 0.71 3.54
C ILE A 67 1.89 1.60 4.63
N SER A 68 2.11 2.92 4.56
CA SER A 68 1.52 3.87 5.52
C SER A 68 -0.01 3.92 5.39
N THR A 69 -0.54 3.85 4.16
CA THR A 69 -1.99 3.81 3.91
C THR A 69 -2.61 2.55 4.52
N ILE A 70 -1.96 1.40 4.36
CA ILE A 70 -2.40 0.14 4.97
C ILE A 70 -2.36 0.28 6.51
N TYR A 71 -1.22 0.64 7.09
CA TYR A 71 -1.04 0.74 8.55
C TYR A 71 -2.03 1.69 9.24
N LEU A 72 -2.28 2.87 8.66
CA LEU A 72 -3.15 3.89 9.25
C LEU A 72 -4.64 3.50 9.24
N ASN A 73 -5.03 2.61 8.32
CA ASN A 73 -6.40 2.12 8.19
C ASN A 73 -6.64 0.77 8.86
N ILE A 74 -5.72 0.28 9.70
CA ILE A 74 -5.89 -0.93 10.50
C ILE A 74 -6.18 -0.55 11.95
N SER A 75 -7.13 -1.25 12.59
CA SER A 75 -7.39 -1.06 14.02
C SER A 75 -6.17 -1.52 14.84
N PRO A 76 -5.81 -0.83 15.95
CA PRO A 76 -4.55 -1.06 16.66
C PRO A 76 -4.23 -2.53 17.01
N GLU A 77 -5.24 -3.31 17.34
CA GLU A 77 -5.16 -4.73 17.70
C GLU A 77 -4.65 -5.63 16.57
N PHE A 78 -4.86 -5.25 15.31
CA PHE A 78 -4.45 -6.02 14.13
C PHE A 78 -3.10 -5.57 13.55
N ARG A 79 -2.52 -4.48 14.04
CA ARG A 79 -1.21 -3.97 13.55
C ARG A 79 -0.07 -4.96 13.75
N LYS A 80 -0.16 -5.82 14.75
CA LYS A 80 0.82 -6.90 14.99
C LYS A 80 0.95 -7.87 13.83
N ILE A 81 -0.08 -8.01 12.98
CA ILE A 81 -0.05 -8.90 11.81
C ILE A 81 1.01 -8.45 10.80
N ILE A 82 1.28 -7.14 10.73
CA ILE A 82 2.23 -6.54 9.78
C ILE A 82 3.43 -5.92 10.49
N GLU A 83 3.67 -6.27 11.76
CA GLU A 83 4.80 -5.77 12.52
C GLU A 83 6.13 -6.24 11.90
N GLY A 84 7.08 -5.32 11.76
CA GLY A 84 8.42 -5.62 11.24
C GLY A 84 8.56 -5.63 9.72
N THR A 85 7.50 -5.35 8.95
CA THR A 85 7.58 -5.15 7.50
C THR A 85 7.35 -3.69 7.10
N GLU A 86 8.15 -3.20 6.17
CA GLU A 86 7.91 -1.95 5.43
C GLU A 86 7.43 -2.23 3.99
N ASP A 87 7.36 -3.51 3.61
CA ASP A 87 6.87 -3.94 2.31
C ASP A 87 5.34 -4.02 2.32
N ALA A 88 4.71 -3.18 1.49
CA ALA A 88 3.26 -3.05 1.40
C ALA A 88 2.58 -4.31 0.87
N ARG A 89 3.23 -5.07 -0.01
CA ARG A 89 2.71 -6.34 -0.52
C ARG A 89 2.73 -7.40 0.59
N VAL A 90 3.85 -7.52 1.30
CA VAL A 90 3.96 -8.45 2.45
C VAL A 90 2.91 -8.12 3.52
N ALA A 91 2.70 -6.83 3.81
CA ALA A 91 1.67 -6.40 4.74
C ALA A 91 0.26 -6.79 4.27
N TRP A 92 -0.06 -6.52 3.00
CA TRP A 92 -1.34 -6.86 2.40
C TRP A 92 -1.63 -8.37 2.41
N ASP A 93 -0.66 -9.17 1.97
CA ASP A 93 -0.77 -10.62 1.92
C ASP A 93 -0.90 -11.23 3.32
N SER A 94 -0.24 -10.65 4.33
CA SER A 94 -0.35 -11.10 5.72
C SER A 94 -1.74 -10.85 6.31
N LEU A 95 -2.34 -9.70 6.03
CA LEU A 95 -3.71 -9.38 6.43
C LEU A 95 -4.70 -10.29 5.70
N LYS A 96 -4.55 -10.46 4.39
CA LYS A 96 -5.38 -11.35 3.57
C LYS A 96 -5.34 -12.81 4.04
N LYS A 97 -4.22 -13.26 4.61
CA LYS A 97 -4.08 -14.61 5.13
C LYS A 97 -4.73 -14.76 6.52
N PHE A 98 -4.78 -13.68 7.29
CA PHE A 98 -5.30 -13.69 8.65
C PHE A 98 -6.84 -13.65 8.70
N PHE A 99 -7.46 -12.86 7.82
CA PHE A 99 -8.91 -12.68 7.71
C PHE A 99 -9.50 -13.54 6.58
#